data_AF-A0A3C1GIH0-F1
#
_entry.id   AF-A0A3C1GIH0-F1
#
_cell.length_a   1.000
_cell.length_b   1.000
_cell.length_c   1.000
_cell.angle_alpha   90.00
_cell.angle_beta   90.00
_cell.angle_gamma   90.00
#
_symmetry.space_group_name_H-M   'P 1'
#
loop_
_entity.id
_entity.type
_entity.pdbx_description
1 polymer ?
#
loop_
_entity_poly.entity_id
_entity_poly.type
_entity_poly.pdbx_seq_one_letter_code
_entity_poly.pdbx_strand_id
1 'polypeptide(L)'
;MRPTRELDSAWREYEALVGWTRRQQVRQVAGAVQAIEEVLRETAGRLRQEIRTIPRGIEGDRYKRELLGSVERELERFRARYQGELDKSIVDAARLVAERETAALDVLLRARHALPADQALTLLTEAGQARARFGSVPARVLERAYLRLYPRHQRLAGILTNLSTEGGARIRRGILEALARGEGPRKAMLPIRDELLRDGVDNARYRAERIARTEINTAYREAHVAGVTREDGSLVPWVTAVGWRLSSAHRRPDICDVWASQDQDGLGAGNYLPQNVPADHPNGFCFTVSVLAAFPGRQFAGSVRPQPDKVPESQRRYYGVEAAA
;
A
#
# COMPACT_ATOMS: atom_id res chain seq x y z
N MET A 1 1.52 22.20 -39.32
CA MET A 1 2.61 21.43 -38.66
C MET A 1 2.55 21.50 -37.12
N ARG A 2 1.37 21.64 -36.48
CA ARG A 2 1.27 22.07 -35.06
C ARG A 2 0.55 21.11 -34.08
N PRO A 3 -0.58 20.45 -34.42
CA PRO A 3 -1.33 19.65 -33.43
C PRO A 3 -0.55 18.44 -32.88
N THR A 4 0.18 17.73 -33.75
CA THR A 4 0.96 16.55 -33.35
C THR A 4 2.09 16.87 -32.38
N ARG A 5 2.77 18.01 -32.54
CA ARG A 5 3.86 18.42 -31.62
C ARG A 5 3.35 18.77 -30.23
N GLU A 6 2.18 19.42 -30.13
CA GLU A 6 1.57 19.77 -28.85
C GLU A 6 1.12 18.51 -28.09
N LEU A 7 0.47 17.56 -28.78
CA LEU A 7 0.10 16.26 -28.20
C LEU A 7 1.32 15.43 -27.80
N ASP A 8 2.40 15.47 -28.57
CA ASP A 8 3.66 14.83 -28.21
C ASP A 8 4.26 15.41 -26.94
N SER A 9 4.23 16.74 -26.79
CA SER A 9 4.71 17.42 -25.59
C SER A 9 3.86 17.06 -24.38
N ALA A 10 2.53 17.07 -24.52
CA ALA A 10 1.60 16.72 -23.46
C ALA A 10 1.77 15.27 -23.01
N TRP A 11 1.97 14.34 -23.95
CA TRP A 11 2.26 12.94 -23.64
C TRP A 11 3.54 12.80 -22.80
N ARG A 12 4.65 13.44 -23.21
CA ARG A 12 5.91 13.39 -22.45
C ARG A 12 5.77 13.98 -21.06
N GLU A 13 5.00 15.06 -20.92
CA GLU A 13 4.71 15.66 -19.62
C GLU A 13 3.92 14.70 -18.73
N TYR A 14 2.91 14.03 -19.28
CA TYR A 14 2.17 12.98 -18.58
C TYR A 14 3.05 11.79 -18.16
N GLU A 15 3.93 11.31 -19.04
CA GLU A 15 4.87 10.23 -18.71
C GLU A 15 5.83 10.65 -17.59
N ALA A 16 6.37 11.87 -17.66
CA ALA A 16 7.25 12.41 -16.64
C ALA A 16 6.53 12.54 -15.28
N LEU A 17 5.27 12.98 -15.30
CA LEU A 17 4.40 13.07 -14.12
C LEU A 17 4.19 11.69 -13.50
N VAL A 18 3.77 10.68 -14.27
CA VAL A 18 3.60 9.30 -13.78
C VAL A 18 4.89 8.76 -13.18
N GLY A 19 6.03 8.95 -13.87
CA GLY A 19 7.33 8.53 -13.38
C GLY A 19 7.74 9.24 -12.08
N TRP A 20 7.45 10.53 -11.95
CA TRP A 20 7.70 11.31 -10.73
C TRP A 20 6.82 10.81 -9.58
N THR A 21 5.51 10.69 -9.79
CA THR A 21 4.57 10.22 -8.76
C THR A 21 4.95 8.83 -8.28
N ARG A 22 5.33 7.92 -9.18
CA ARG A 22 5.79 6.58 -8.78
C ARG A 22 7.02 6.62 -7.90
N ARG A 23 8.00 7.49 -8.19
CA ARG A 23 9.17 7.68 -7.31
C ARG A 23 8.77 8.20 -5.93
N GLN A 24 7.81 9.12 -5.86
CA GLN A 24 7.29 9.61 -4.57
C GLN A 24 6.57 8.53 -3.79
N GLN A 25 5.73 7.72 -4.45
CA GLN A 25 5.03 6.61 -3.81
C GLN A 25 6.02 5.60 -3.21
N VAL A 26 7.07 5.22 -3.96
CA VAL A 26 8.12 4.32 -3.45
C VAL A 26 8.85 4.93 -2.24
N ARG A 27 9.12 6.24 -2.26
CA ARG A 27 9.72 6.96 -1.12
C ARG A 27 8.79 7.00 0.09
N GLN A 28 7.50 7.26 -0.10
CA GLN A 28 6.49 7.25 0.98
C GLN A 28 6.40 5.86 1.62
N VAL A 29 6.34 4.80 0.81
CA VAL A 29 6.34 3.42 1.32
C VAL A 29 7.63 3.11 2.10
N ALA A 30 8.79 3.51 1.57
CA ALA A 30 10.06 3.30 2.27
C ALA A 30 10.13 4.09 3.59
N GLY A 31 9.66 5.34 3.60
CA GLY A 31 9.59 6.18 4.79
C GLY A 31 8.63 5.61 5.84
N ALA A 32 7.46 5.11 5.44
CA ALA A 32 6.51 4.45 6.33
C ALA A 32 7.11 3.21 6.99
N VAL A 33 7.82 2.38 6.21
CA VAL A 33 8.54 1.21 6.72
C VAL A 33 9.60 1.63 7.74
N GLN A 34 10.39 2.67 7.44
CA GLN A 34 11.39 3.19 8.37
C GLN A 34 10.76 3.74 9.66
N ALA A 35 9.62 4.43 9.56
CA ALA A 35 8.88 4.92 10.73
C ALA A 35 8.38 3.76 11.60
N ILE A 36 7.86 2.70 10.99
CA ILE A 36 7.42 1.49 11.70
C ILE A 36 8.59 0.78 12.39
N GLU A 37 9.74 0.66 11.71
CA GLU A 37 10.95 0.12 12.32
C GLU A 37 11.40 0.95 13.53
N GLU A 38 11.32 2.28 13.44
CA GLU A 38 11.68 3.17 14.55
C GLU A 38 10.73 3.00 15.73
N VAL A 39 9.41 2.89 15.47
CA VAL A 39 8.40 2.58 16.49
C VAL A 39 8.73 1.26 17.19
N LEU A 40 9.11 0.21 16.45
CA LEU A 40 9.53 -1.08 17.02
C LEU A 40 10.80 -0.96 17.88
N ARG A 41 11.82 -0.25 17.39
CA ARG A 41 13.09 -0.03 18.13
C ARG A 41 12.88 0.75 19.40
N GLU A 42 12.09 1.82 19.36
CA GLU A 42 11.78 2.62 20.53
C GLU A 42 11.03 1.80 21.59
N THR A 43 10.01 1.03 21.19
CA THR A 43 9.27 0.15 22.10
C THR A 43 10.21 -0.86 22.76
N ALA A 44 11.06 -1.54 21.98
CA ALA A 44 12.04 -2.47 22.51
C ALA A 44 13.07 -1.78 23.45
N GLY A 45 13.47 -0.55 23.14
CA GLY A 45 14.37 0.26 23.95
C GLY A 45 13.76 0.64 25.31
N ARG A 46 12.50 1.09 25.32
CA ARG A 46 11.77 1.42 26.56
C ARG A 46 11.59 0.19 27.44
N LEU A 47 11.12 -0.92 26.86
CA LEU A 47 11.01 -2.20 27.55
C LEU A 47 12.35 -2.62 28.19
N ARG A 48 13.45 -2.49 27.45
CA ARG A 48 14.80 -2.80 27.95
C ARG A 48 15.19 -1.91 29.14
N GLN A 49 14.84 -0.62 29.08
CA GLN A 49 15.15 0.31 30.16
C GLN A 49 14.32 0.02 31.41
N GLU A 50 13.01 -0.20 31.26
CA GLU A 50 12.12 -0.57 32.37
C GLU A 50 12.58 -1.87 33.03
N ILE A 51 12.99 -2.87 32.25
CA ILE A 51 13.52 -4.14 32.77
C ILE A 51 14.86 -3.99 33.50
N ARG A 52 15.70 -3.01 33.13
CA ARG A 52 16.97 -2.74 33.81
C ARG A 52 16.80 -2.03 35.15
N THR A 53 15.76 -1.20 35.29
CA THR A 53 15.49 -0.45 36.52
C THR A 53 14.92 -1.31 37.65
N ILE A 54 14.65 -2.58 37.37
CA ILE A 54 14.10 -3.53 38.34
C ILE A 54 15.19 -3.89 39.37
N PRO A 55 14.94 -3.69 40.68
CA PRO A 55 15.86 -4.08 41.74
C PRO A 55 16.17 -5.58 41.73
N ARG A 56 17.42 -5.94 42.02
CA ARG A 56 17.84 -7.34 42.15
C ARG A 56 17.33 -7.91 43.49
N GLY A 57 16.77 -9.12 43.49
CA GLY A 57 16.44 -9.86 44.72
C GLY A 57 15.01 -9.72 45.25
N ILE A 58 14.08 -9.10 44.50
CA ILE A 58 12.66 -9.10 44.86
C ILE A 58 12.04 -10.43 44.40
N GLU A 59 11.93 -11.39 45.30
CA GLU A 59 11.10 -12.58 45.09
C GLU A 59 9.61 -12.20 45.10
N GLY A 60 8.85 -12.66 44.11
CA GLY A 60 7.40 -12.75 44.26
C GLY A 60 6.55 -12.53 43.01
N ASP A 61 5.30 -12.97 43.08
CA ASP A 61 4.29 -12.79 42.03
C ASP A 61 3.91 -11.32 41.79
N ARG A 62 4.19 -10.43 42.76
CA ARG A 62 4.04 -8.99 42.58
C ARG A 62 4.97 -8.45 41.48
N TYR A 63 6.23 -8.92 41.45
CA TYR A 63 7.21 -8.56 40.43
C TYR A 63 6.77 -9.03 39.03
N LYS A 64 6.26 -10.27 38.93
CA LYS A 64 5.72 -10.80 37.67
C LYS A 64 4.57 -9.93 37.15
N ARG A 65 3.64 -9.52 38.02
CA ARG A 65 2.50 -8.66 37.63
C ARG A 65 2.94 -7.28 37.17
N GLU A 66 3.89 -6.65 37.88
CA GLU A 66 4.39 -5.31 37.52
C GLU A 66 5.12 -5.30 36.17
N LEU A 67 5.97 -6.32 35.92
CA LEU A 67 6.66 -6.46 34.63
C LEU A 67 5.69 -6.75 33.47
N LEU A 68 4.75 -7.68 33.66
CA LEU A 68 3.76 -7.99 32.63
C LEU A 68 2.89 -6.77 32.30
N GLY A 69 2.45 -6.01 33.30
CA GLY A 69 1.69 -4.78 33.07
C GLY A 69 2.51 -3.69 32.36
N SER A 70 3.82 -3.62 32.60
CA SER A 70 4.73 -2.73 31.85
C SER A 70 4.80 -3.12 30.37
N VAL A 71 4.97 -4.42 30.10
CA VAL A 71 5.00 -4.96 28.74
C VAL A 71 3.70 -4.68 28.00
N GLU A 72 2.55 -4.94 28.63
CA GLU A 72 1.23 -4.69 28.04
C GLU A 72 1.03 -3.20 27.70
N ARG A 73 1.43 -2.28 28.59
CA ARG A 73 1.35 -0.83 28.31
C ARG A 73 2.23 -0.41 27.14
N GLU A 74 3.45 -0.94 27.02
CA GLU A 74 4.33 -0.63 25.90
C GLU A 74 3.85 -1.22 24.58
N LEU A 75 3.25 -2.42 24.60
CA LEU A 75 2.63 -3.01 23.42
C LEU A 75 1.43 -2.18 22.93
N GLU A 76 0.66 -1.59 23.85
CA GLU A 76 -0.48 -0.77 23.45
C GLU A 76 -0.08 0.63 23.01
N ARG A 77 1.01 1.18 23.56
CA ARG A 77 1.68 2.36 22.97
C ARG A 77 2.21 2.08 21.56
N PHE A 78 2.85 0.92 21.37
CA PHE A 78 3.33 0.47 20.06
C PHE A 78 2.17 0.42 19.07
N ARG A 79 1.05 -0.22 19.44
CA ARG A 79 -0.14 -0.35 18.61
C ARG A 79 -0.67 1.00 18.15
N ALA A 80 -0.86 1.94 19.10
CA ALA A 80 -1.37 3.27 18.78
C ALA A 80 -0.45 4.04 17.82
N ARG A 81 0.87 3.97 18.04
CA ARG A 81 1.85 4.62 17.17
C ARG A 81 1.91 3.99 15.78
N TYR A 82 1.93 2.66 15.71
CA TYR A 82 1.89 1.93 14.45
C TYR A 82 0.65 2.28 13.63
N GLN A 83 -0.54 2.31 14.27
CA GLN A 83 -1.78 2.70 13.62
C GLN A 83 -1.73 4.15 13.11
N GLY A 84 -1.21 5.08 13.91
CA GLY A 84 -1.05 6.47 13.50
C GLY A 84 -0.15 6.64 12.26
N GLU A 85 0.99 5.95 12.22
CA GLU A 85 1.89 5.97 11.05
C GLU A 85 1.26 5.32 9.82
N LEU A 86 0.51 4.22 10.01
CA LEU A 86 -0.17 3.53 8.92
C LEU A 86 -1.28 4.40 8.32
N ASP A 87 -2.15 4.97 9.16
CA ASP A 87 -3.26 5.82 8.73
C ASP A 87 -2.74 7.05 7.97
N LYS A 88 -1.71 7.72 8.49
CA LYS A 88 -1.04 8.83 7.80
C LYS A 88 -0.54 8.39 6.42
N SER A 89 0.14 7.25 6.34
CA SER A 89 0.73 6.76 5.09
C SER A 89 -0.35 6.36 4.05
N ILE A 90 -1.49 5.84 4.49
CA ILE A 90 -2.66 5.56 3.65
C ILE A 90 -3.22 6.86 3.06
N VAL A 91 -3.39 7.91 3.88
CA VAL A 91 -3.86 9.22 3.43
C VAL A 91 -2.89 9.83 2.42
N ASP A 92 -1.59 9.80 2.73
CA ASP A 92 -0.55 10.40 1.88
C ASP A 92 -0.48 9.71 0.51
N ALA A 93 -0.66 8.39 0.45
CA ALA A 93 -0.70 7.65 -0.81
C ALA A 93 -1.95 7.95 -1.64
N ALA A 94 -3.12 8.11 -0.99
CA ALA A 94 -4.36 8.48 -1.67
C ALA A 94 -4.29 9.93 -2.22
N ARG A 95 -3.73 10.86 -1.44
CA ARG A 95 -3.49 12.24 -1.88
C ARG A 95 -2.53 12.31 -3.06
N LEU A 96 -1.42 11.57 -2.98
CA LEU A 96 -0.40 11.57 -4.02
C LEU A 96 -0.96 11.20 -5.41
N VAL A 97 -1.87 10.22 -5.47
CA VAL A 97 -2.49 9.86 -6.76
C VAL A 97 -3.59 10.84 -7.19
N ALA A 98 -4.35 11.40 -6.25
CA ALA A 98 -5.31 12.46 -6.56
C ALA A 98 -4.63 13.72 -7.13
N GLU A 99 -3.48 14.09 -6.58
CA GLU A 99 -2.63 15.16 -7.10
C GLU A 99 -2.11 14.85 -8.50
N ARG A 100 -1.68 13.60 -8.73
CA ARG A 100 -1.28 13.13 -10.08
C ARG A 100 -2.43 13.28 -11.08
N GLU A 101 -3.62 12.82 -10.75
CA GLU A 101 -4.75 12.89 -11.68
C GLU A 101 -5.21 14.33 -11.95
N THR A 102 -5.16 15.19 -10.93
CA THR A 102 -5.41 16.63 -11.09
C THR A 102 -4.39 17.26 -12.04
N ALA A 103 -3.10 16.94 -11.85
CA ALA A 103 -2.04 17.42 -12.73
C ALA A 103 -2.15 16.86 -14.16
N ALA A 104 -2.56 15.60 -14.32
CA ALA A 104 -2.79 14.98 -15.63
C ALA A 104 -3.94 15.68 -16.38
N LEU A 105 -5.03 16.04 -15.68
CA LEU A 105 -6.09 16.85 -16.25
C LEU A 105 -5.58 18.24 -16.69
N ASP A 106 -4.72 18.87 -15.90
CA ASP A 106 -4.13 20.17 -16.28
C ASP A 106 -3.25 20.08 -17.53
N VAL A 107 -2.50 18.98 -17.71
CA VAL A 107 -1.76 18.70 -18.94
C VAL A 107 -2.71 18.65 -20.14
N LEU A 108 -3.82 17.92 -20.02
CA LEU A 108 -4.81 17.81 -21.08
C LEU A 108 -5.50 19.14 -21.39
N LEU A 109 -5.85 19.92 -20.36
CA LEU A 109 -6.47 21.23 -20.53
C LEU A 109 -5.54 22.23 -21.23
N ARG A 110 -4.22 22.18 -20.99
CA ARG A 110 -3.25 22.99 -21.72
C ARG A 110 -3.16 22.59 -23.19
N ALA A 111 -3.25 21.29 -23.48
CA ALA A 111 -3.19 20.74 -24.84
C ALA A 111 -4.54 20.72 -25.57
N ARG A 112 -5.63 21.22 -24.95
CA ARG A 112 -7.00 21.06 -25.46
C ARG A 112 -7.22 21.56 -26.89
N HIS A 113 -6.48 22.57 -27.33
CA HIS A 113 -6.60 23.15 -28.68
C HIS A 113 -6.07 22.21 -29.78
N ALA A 114 -5.25 21.23 -29.41
CA ALA A 114 -4.75 20.19 -30.30
C ALA A 114 -5.64 18.93 -30.32
N LEU A 115 -6.68 18.87 -29.48
CA LEU A 115 -7.62 17.74 -29.41
C LEU A 115 -8.78 17.90 -30.39
N PRO A 116 -9.45 16.79 -30.77
CA PRO A 116 -10.75 16.85 -31.42
C PRO A 116 -11.75 17.72 -30.65
N ALA A 117 -12.61 18.46 -31.36
CA ALA A 117 -13.48 19.47 -30.76
C ALA A 117 -14.45 18.88 -29.73
N ASP A 118 -14.95 17.67 -29.98
CA ASP A 118 -15.79 16.89 -29.07
C ASP A 118 -15.06 16.55 -27.77
N GLN A 119 -13.81 16.07 -27.86
CA GLN A 119 -12.98 15.77 -26.68
C GLN A 119 -12.64 17.03 -25.89
N ALA A 120 -12.26 18.10 -26.58
CA ALA A 120 -11.93 19.39 -25.95
C ALA A 120 -13.14 19.98 -25.22
N LEU A 121 -14.33 19.93 -25.86
CA LEU A 121 -15.57 20.39 -25.24
C LEU A 121 -15.89 19.57 -23.99
N THR A 122 -15.79 18.24 -24.08
CA THR A 122 -16.08 17.34 -22.97
C THR A 122 -15.13 17.55 -21.78
N LEU A 123 -13.83 17.74 -22.05
CA LEU A 123 -12.84 18.10 -21.04
C LEU A 123 -13.22 19.40 -20.32
N LEU A 124 -13.62 20.44 -21.06
CA LEU A 124 -13.97 21.74 -20.50
C LEU A 124 -15.24 21.68 -19.64
N THR A 125 -16.26 20.97 -20.10
CA THR A 125 -17.55 20.87 -19.39
C THR A 125 -17.43 20.06 -18.09
N GLU A 126 -16.55 19.06 -18.04
CA GLU A 126 -16.47 18.15 -16.90
C GLU A 126 -15.27 18.38 -15.96
N ALA A 127 -14.29 19.20 -16.33
CA ALA A 127 -13.07 19.42 -15.54
C ALA A 127 -13.33 19.91 -14.11
N GLY A 128 -14.37 20.71 -13.87
CA GLY A 128 -14.72 21.17 -12.53
C GLY A 128 -15.12 20.01 -11.61
N GLN A 129 -16.00 19.14 -12.09
CA GLN A 129 -16.43 17.94 -11.36
C GLN A 129 -15.27 16.95 -11.17
N ALA A 130 -14.41 16.84 -12.17
CA ALA A 130 -13.18 16.04 -12.11
C ALA A 130 -12.30 16.38 -10.91
N ARG A 131 -11.96 17.68 -10.78
CA ARG A 131 -11.10 18.17 -9.70
C ARG A 131 -11.75 17.97 -8.34
N ALA A 132 -13.07 18.19 -8.25
CA ALA A 132 -13.83 17.90 -7.04
C ALA A 132 -13.76 16.41 -6.66
N ARG A 133 -13.90 15.51 -7.64
CA ARG A 133 -13.75 14.06 -7.43
C ARG A 133 -12.37 13.73 -6.87
N PHE A 134 -11.30 14.17 -7.52
CA PHE A 134 -9.92 13.93 -7.03
C PHE A 134 -9.71 14.46 -5.60
N GLY A 135 -10.28 15.61 -5.25
CA GLY A 135 -10.27 16.14 -3.88
C GLY A 135 -11.04 15.29 -2.85
N SER A 136 -12.07 14.56 -3.26
CA SER A 136 -12.94 13.74 -2.38
C SER A 136 -12.44 12.31 -2.13
N VAL A 137 -11.48 11.84 -2.93
CA VAL A 137 -10.95 10.47 -2.88
C VAL A 137 -10.43 10.04 -1.49
N PRO A 138 -9.76 10.89 -0.68
CA PRO A 138 -9.25 10.45 0.62
C PRO A 138 -10.32 9.88 1.55
N ALA A 139 -11.52 10.47 1.62
CA ALA A 139 -12.57 10.01 2.53
C ALA A 139 -13.09 8.61 2.17
N ARG A 140 -13.35 8.34 0.88
CA ARG A 140 -13.84 7.04 0.40
C ARG A 140 -12.80 5.93 0.57
N VAL A 141 -11.52 6.26 0.36
CA VAL A 141 -10.41 5.33 0.56
C VAL A 141 -10.20 5.04 2.03
N LEU A 142 -10.29 6.06 2.89
CA LEU A 142 -10.24 5.86 4.33
C LEU A 142 -11.41 5.02 4.81
N GLU A 143 -12.63 5.26 4.35
CA GLU A 143 -13.78 4.42 4.68
C GLU A 143 -13.53 2.96 4.31
N ARG A 144 -13.09 2.67 3.08
CA ARG A 144 -12.76 1.29 2.65
C ARG A 144 -11.60 0.68 3.42
N ALA A 145 -10.52 1.43 3.61
CA ALA A 145 -9.36 0.99 4.38
C ALA A 145 -9.76 0.70 5.84
N TYR A 146 -10.57 1.55 6.44
CA TYR A 146 -11.05 1.37 7.80
C TYR A 146 -11.97 0.16 7.89
N LEU A 147 -12.89 -0.05 6.95
CA LEU A 147 -13.73 -1.24 6.85
C LEU A 147 -12.91 -2.53 6.65
N ARG A 148 -11.72 -2.44 6.04
CA ARG A 148 -10.79 -3.57 5.89
C ARG A 148 -9.93 -3.82 7.12
N LEU A 149 -9.55 -2.78 7.84
CA LEU A 149 -8.54 -2.86 8.90
C LEU A 149 -9.13 -2.94 10.32
N TYR A 150 -10.37 -2.47 10.54
CA TYR A 150 -10.86 -2.23 11.90
C TYR A 150 -12.16 -2.96 12.30
N PRO A 151 -13.14 -3.27 11.41
CA PRO A 151 -14.28 -4.11 11.76
C PRO A 151 -14.10 -5.60 11.38
N ARG A 152 -14.83 -6.42 12.14
CA ARG A 152 -14.93 -7.90 12.08
C ARG A 152 -14.99 -8.46 10.65
N HIS A 153 -13.93 -9.14 10.24
CA HIS A 153 -13.79 -9.98 9.03
C HIS A 153 -13.12 -9.32 7.81
N GLN A 154 -11.81 -9.03 7.89
CA GLN A 154 -10.91 -9.15 6.73
C GLN A 154 -9.53 -9.66 7.16
N ARG A 155 -8.84 -10.34 6.23
CA ARG A 155 -7.56 -11.04 6.47
C ARG A 155 -6.46 -10.11 7.00
N LEU A 156 -6.49 -8.81 6.66
CA LEU A 156 -5.46 -7.84 7.03
C LEU A 156 -5.66 -7.22 8.44
N ALA A 157 -6.88 -6.86 8.82
CA ALA A 157 -7.25 -6.53 10.20
C ALA A 157 -6.90 -7.67 11.18
N GLY A 158 -7.20 -8.90 10.74
CA GLY A 158 -6.83 -10.12 11.43
C GLY A 158 -5.31 -10.22 11.61
N ILE A 159 -4.50 -9.88 10.61
CA ILE A 159 -3.04 -9.87 10.75
C ILE A 159 -2.59 -8.80 11.75
N LEU A 160 -3.14 -7.58 11.76
CA LEU A 160 -2.75 -6.56 12.75
C LEU A 160 -3.12 -6.99 14.19
N THR A 161 -4.31 -7.57 14.35
CA THR A 161 -4.79 -8.08 15.65
C THR A 161 -4.01 -9.32 16.07
N ASN A 162 -3.66 -10.21 15.14
CA ASN A 162 -2.86 -11.40 15.40
C ASN A 162 -1.40 -11.05 15.65
N LEU A 163 -0.87 -10.03 14.98
CA LEU A 163 0.46 -9.50 15.21
C LEU A 163 0.62 -9.05 16.66
N SER A 164 -0.34 -8.29 17.19
CA SER A 164 -0.33 -7.85 18.59
C SER A 164 -0.61 -9.00 19.55
N THR A 165 -1.58 -9.86 19.23
CA THR A 165 -2.00 -10.95 20.14
C THR A 165 -0.99 -12.09 20.21
N GLU A 166 -0.55 -12.62 19.07
CA GLU A 166 0.44 -13.70 19.01
C GLU A 166 1.81 -13.21 19.48
N GLY A 167 2.24 -12.03 19.03
CA GLY A 167 3.50 -11.42 19.46
C GLY A 167 3.51 -11.17 20.96
N GLY A 168 2.44 -10.58 21.50
CA GLY A 168 2.27 -10.39 22.94
C GLY A 168 2.25 -11.69 23.72
N ALA A 169 1.57 -12.73 23.23
CA ALA A 169 1.54 -14.04 23.85
C ALA A 169 2.92 -14.74 23.86
N ARG A 170 3.69 -14.63 22.76
CA ARG A 170 5.06 -15.15 22.66
C ARG A 170 6.00 -14.42 23.61
N ILE A 171 5.93 -13.10 23.65
CA ILE A 171 6.70 -12.26 24.58
C ILE A 171 6.39 -12.65 26.03
N ARG A 172 5.11 -12.70 26.40
CA ARG A 172 4.66 -13.06 27.76
C ARG A 172 5.18 -14.44 28.16
N ARG A 173 5.00 -15.44 27.30
CA ARG A 173 5.43 -16.82 27.58
C ARG A 173 6.94 -16.88 27.79
N GLY A 174 7.72 -16.29 26.89
CA GLY A 174 9.18 -16.31 27.00
C GLY A 174 9.71 -15.56 28.23
N ILE A 175 9.08 -14.45 28.63
CA ILE A 175 9.41 -13.76 29.88
C ILE A 175 9.13 -14.68 31.08
N LEU A 176 7.93 -15.28 31.14
CA LEU A 176 7.56 -16.18 32.24
C LEU A 176 8.50 -17.38 32.36
N GLU A 177 8.91 -17.98 31.23
CA GLU A 177 9.87 -19.08 31.20
C GLU A 177 11.27 -18.67 31.63
N ALA A 178 11.73 -17.46 31.28
CA ALA A 178 12.99 -16.91 31.77
C ALA A 178 12.94 -16.71 33.29
N LEU A 179 11.85 -16.11 33.79
CA LEU A 179 11.66 -15.87 35.22
C LEU A 179 11.53 -17.16 36.03
N ALA A 180 10.78 -18.15 35.53
CA ALA A 180 10.62 -19.45 36.18
C ALA A 180 11.95 -20.20 36.35
N ARG A 181 12.91 -19.94 35.46
CA ARG A 181 14.27 -20.49 35.50
C ARG A 181 15.25 -19.65 36.34
N GLY A 182 14.77 -18.60 37.02
CA GLY A 182 15.62 -17.70 37.81
C GLY A 182 16.56 -16.85 36.96
N GLU A 183 16.26 -16.67 35.67
CA GLU A 183 17.12 -15.92 34.76
C GLU A 183 17.04 -14.41 35.02
N GLY A 184 18.20 -13.74 34.98
CA GLY A 184 18.27 -12.31 35.20
C GLY A 184 17.61 -11.48 34.08
N PRO A 185 17.37 -10.17 34.32
CA PRO A 185 16.63 -9.26 33.43
C PRO A 185 17.08 -9.26 31.97
N ARG A 186 18.37 -9.49 31.70
CA ARG A 186 18.92 -9.54 30.33
C ARG A 186 18.38 -10.71 29.51
N LYS A 187 18.16 -11.88 30.12
CA LYS A 187 17.64 -13.06 29.41
C LYS A 187 16.13 -12.97 29.20
N ALA A 188 15.40 -12.35 30.14
CA ALA A 188 13.98 -12.04 29.98
C ALA A 188 13.68 -11.11 28.78
N MET A 189 14.68 -10.37 28.28
CA MET A 189 14.56 -9.51 27.10
C MET A 189 14.70 -10.23 25.75
N LEU A 190 15.25 -11.44 25.73
CA LEU A 190 15.53 -12.14 24.46
C LEU A 190 14.24 -12.37 23.63
N PRO A 191 13.12 -12.83 24.22
CA PRO A 191 11.86 -13.00 23.48
C PRO A 191 11.32 -11.69 22.88
N ILE A 192 11.44 -10.57 23.62
CA ILE A 192 11.02 -9.24 23.13
C ILE A 192 11.83 -8.84 21.90
N ARG A 193 13.16 -8.95 21.99
CA ARG A 193 14.06 -8.61 20.88
C ARG A 193 13.76 -9.48 19.65
N ASP A 194 13.56 -10.77 19.88
CA ASP A 194 13.36 -11.74 18.81
C ASP A 194 12.02 -11.53 18.09
N GLU A 195 10.99 -11.11 18.81
CA GLU A 195 9.68 -10.78 18.24
C GLU A 195 9.72 -9.44 17.49
N LEU A 196 10.28 -8.39 18.09
CA LEU A 196 10.16 -7.01 17.60
C LEU A 196 11.25 -6.59 16.61
N LEU A 197 12.46 -7.16 16.71
CA LEU A 197 13.66 -6.61 16.04
C LEU A 197 14.44 -7.62 15.21
N ARG A 198 14.14 -8.92 15.28
CA ARG A 198 14.89 -9.92 14.53
C ARG A 198 14.69 -9.73 13.02
N ASP A 199 15.69 -10.06 12.23
CA ASP A 199 15.55 -10.20 10.79
C ASP A 199 14.99 -11.58 10.43
N GLY A 200 14.18 -11.67 9.38
CA GLY A 200 13.70 -12.93 8.83
C GLY A 200 12.21 -12.99 8.60
N VAL A 201 11.78 -14.12 8.04
CA VAL A 201 10.37 -14.42 7.81
C VAL A 201 9.75 -14.84 9.14
N ASP A 202 8.56 -14.32 9.44
CA ASP A 202 7.68 -14.71 10.55
C ASP A 202 7.77 -13.94 11.89
N ASN A 203 8.65 -12.95 12.04
CA ASN A 203 8.65 -12.06 13.20
C ASN A 203 7.67 -10.88 13.05
N ALA A 204 7.41 -10.16 14.16
CA ALA A 204 6.46 -9.05 14.16
C ALA A 204 6.90 -7.90 13.24
N ARG A 205 8.20 -7.63 13.15
CA ARG A 205 8.74 -6.60 12.26
C ARG A 205 8.37 -6.86 10.80
N TYR A 206 8.73 -8.03 10.27
CA TYR A 206 8.45 -8.39 8.89
C TYR A 206 6.95 -8.35 8.57
N ARG A 207 6.11 -8.85 9.50
CA ARG A 207 4.66 -8.81 9.36
C ARG A 207 4.12 -7.38 9.35
N ALA A 208 4.60 -6.50 10.24
CA ALA A 208 4.22 -5.09 10.31
C ALA A 208 4.58 -4.34 9.01
N GLU A 209 5.81 -4.49 8.53
CA GLU A 209 6.27 -3.85 7.29
C GLU A 209 5.47 -4.33 6.07
N ARG A 210 5.16 -5.63 6.01
CA ARG A 210 4.36 -6.21 4.93
C ARG A 210 2.94 -5.67 4.90
N ILE A 211 2.30 -5.52 6.06
CA ILE A 211 0.97 -4.90 6.17
C ILE A 211 1.05 -3.48 5.64
N ALA A 212 1.99 -2.67 6.16
CA ALA A 212 2.12 -1.27 5.77
C ALA A 212 2.29 -1.10 4.25
N ARG A 213 3.21 -1.84 3.63
CA ARG A 213 3.40 -1.80 2.17
C ARG A 213 2.11 -2.15 1.41
N THR A 214 1.42 -3.20 1.86
CA THR A 214 0.17 -3.68 1.22
C THR A 214 -0.94 -2.65 1.33
N GLU A 215 -1.14 -2.08 2.51
CA GLU A 215 -2.19 -1.09 2.76
C GLU A 215 -1.93 0.21 2.00
N ILE A 216 -0.70 0.72 2.01
CA ILE A 216 -0.31 1.94 1.30
C ILE A 216 -0.48 1.77 -0.21
N ASN A 217 -0.03 0.64 -0.78
CA ASN A 217 -0.20 0.36 -2.21
C ASN A 217 -1.67 0.17 -2.58
N THR A 218 -2.46 -0.46 -1.72
CA THR A 218 -3.89 -0.60 -1.97
C THR A 218 -4.59 0.76 -1.92
N ALA A 219 -4.28 1.60 -0.93
CA ALA A 219 -4.85 2.93 -0.80
C ALA A 219 -4.57 3.77 -2.05
N TYR A 220 -3.34 3.74 -2.56
CA TYR A 220 -2.98 4.37 -3.82
C TYR A 220 -3.84 3.86 -5.00
N ARG A 221 -4.00 2.53 -5.12
CA ARG A 221 -4.78 1.92 -6.21
C ARG A 221 -6.27 2.26 -6.10
N GLU A 222 -6.86 2.10 -4.92
CA GLU A 222 -8.27 2.39 -4.68
C GLU A 222 -8.58 3.87 -4.85
N ALA A 223 -7.65 4.73 -4.42
CA ALA A 223 -7.75 6.16 -4.64
C ALA A 223 -7.77 6.50 -6.12
N HIS A 224 -6.88 5.88 -6.90
CA HIS A 224 -6.84 6.07 -8.34
C HIS A 224 -8.17 5.66 -8.98
N VAL A 225 -8.63 4.42 -8.74
CA VAL A 225 -9.89 3.91 -9.30
C VAL A 225 -11.06 4.80 -8.89
N ALA A 226 -11.18 5.14 -7.61
CA ALA A 226 -12.26 6.01 -7.12
C ALA A 226 -12.21 7.42 -7.72
N GLY A 227 -11.02 7.97 -7.97
CA GLY A 227 -10.86 9.30 -8.54
C GLY A 227 -11.26 9.37 -10.01
N VAL A 228 -11.01 8.31 -10.77
CA VAL A 228 -11.32 8.26 -12.21
C VAL A 228 -12.69 7.65 -12.52
N THR A 229 -13.45 7.21 -11.50
CA THR A 229 -14.77 6.59 -11.67
C THR A 229 -15.89 7.54 -11.25
N ARG A 230 -16.90 7.66 -12.09
CA ARG A 230 -18.12 8.45 -11.87
C ARG A 230 -19.13 7.67 -11.02
N GLU A 231 -20.19 8.34 -10.59
CA GLU A 231 -21.22 7.75 -9.72
C GLU A 231 -22.01 6.63 -10.40
N ASP A 232 -22.18 6.72 -11.72
CA ASP A 232 -22.79 5.69 -12.57
C ASP A 232 -21.85 4.50 -12.86
N GLY A 233 -20.64 4.49 -12.30
CA GLY A 233 -19.63 3.45 -12.50
C GLY A 233 -18.79 3.60 -13.77
N SER A 234 -19.08 4.58 -14.64
CA SER A 234 -18.28 4.86 -15.83
C SER A 234 -17.01 5.65 -15.50
N LEU A 235 -16.04 5.66 -16.42
CA LEU A 235 -14.82 6.47 -16.26
C LEU A 235 -15.10 7.96 -16.53
N VAL A 236 -14.26 8.83 -15.97
CA VAL A 236 -14.21 10.23 -16.39
C VAL A 236 -13.85 10.32 -17.89
N PRO A 237 -14.40 11.27 -18.66
CA PRO A 237 -14.37 11.19 -20.14
C PRO A 237 -13.00 11.21 -20.79
N TRP A 238 -11.97 11.70 -20.11
CA TRP A 238 -10.59 11.71 -20.62
C TRP A 238 -9.77 10.49 -20.21
N VAL A 239 -10.35 9.54 -19.48
CA VAL A 239 -9.73 8.26 -19.12
C VAL A 239 -10.52 7.12 -19.77
N THR A 240 -9.84 6.27 -20.52
CA THR A 240 -10.46 5.11 -21.19
C THR A 240 -10.26 3.80 -20.43
N ALA A 241 -9.23 3.73 -19.59
CA ALA A 241 -8.97 2.55 -18.76
C ALA A 241 -8.07 2.88 -17.56
N VAL A 242 -8.11 2.01 -16.56
CA VAL A 242 -7.10 1.94 -15.50
C VAL A 242 -6.04 0.93 -15.91
N GLY A 243 -4.84 1.41 -16.25
CA GLY A 243 -3.70 0.57 -16.61
C GLY A 243 -2.97 0.03 -15.38
N TRP A 244 -2.65 -1.26 -15.38
CA TRP A 244 -1.84 -1.96 -14.39
C TRP A 244 -0.40 -2.15 -14.90
N ARG A 245 0.60 -1.69 -14.15
CA ARG A 245 2.01 -1.68 -14.60
C ARG A 245 2.94 -2.25 -13.54
N LEU A 246 3.96 -2.99 -14.00
CA LEU A 246 5.01 -3.54 -13.15
C LEU A 246 6.11 -2.49 -12.93
N SER A 247 6.51 -2.29 -11.67
CA SER A 247 7.65 -1.44 -11.30
C SER A 247 8.98 -2.15 -11.54
N SER A 248 10.07 -1.40 -11.63
CA SER A 248 11.44 -1.95 -11.69
C SER A 248 11.82 -2.77 -10.45
N ALA A 249 11.09 -2.60 -9.34
CA ALA A 249 11.24 -3.41 -8.13
C ALA A 249 10.50 -4.76 -8.20
N HIS A 250 9.71 -5.02 -9.25
CA HIS A 250 9.06 -6.29 -9.51
C HIS A 250 10.11 -7.28 -10.04
N ARG A 251 10.62 -8.13 -9.15
CA ARG A 251 11.81 -8.98 -9.42
C ARG A 251 11.51 -10.42 -9.79
N ARG A 252 10.35 -10.93 -9.37
CA ARG A 252 9.99 -12.34 -9.52
C ARG A 252 8.61 -12.42 -10.15
N PRO A 253 8.41 -13.26 -11.18
CA PRO A 253 7.09 -13.46 -11.75
C PRO A 253 6.07 -13.86 -10.66
N ASP A 254 4.96 -13.16 -10.61
CA ASP A 254 3.85 -13.36 -9.70
C ASP A 254 2.52 -12.99 -10.39
N ILE A 255 1.39 -13.09 -9.68
CA ILE A 255 0.08 -12.83 -10.28
C ILE A 255 -0.03 -11.46 -10.96
N CYS A 256 0.77 -10.47 -10.55
CA CYS A 256 0.78 -9.16 -11.21
C CYS A 256 1.25 -9.22 -12.66
N ASP A 257 2.06 -10.21 -13.04
CA ASP A 257 2.44 -10.41 -14.44
C ASP A 257 1.24 -10.78 -15.30
N VAL A 258 0.32 -11.60 -14.79
CA VAL A 258 -0.96 -11.88 -15.46
C VAL A 258 -1.79 -10.61 -15.55
N TRP A 259 -1.92 -9.87 -14.44
CA TRP A 259 -2.65 -8.61 -14.42
C TRP A 259 -2.06 -7.56 -15.35
N ALA A 260 -0.76 -7.59 -15.63
CA ALA A 260 -0.12 -6.68 -16.57
C ALA A 260 -0.21 -7.16 -18.04
N SER A 261 -0.57 -8.43 -18.29
CA SER A 261 -0.59 -9.00 -19.64
C SER A 261 -1.98 -9.23 -20.22
N GLN A 262 -3.00 -9.47 -19.39
CA GLN A 262 -4.34 -9.82 -19.87
C GLN A 262 -5.09 -8.64 -20.49
N ASP A 263 -5.94 -8.91 -21.47
CA ASP A 263 -6.82 -7.93 -22.11
C ASP A 263 -8.28 -8.38 -21.96
N GLN A 264 -8.72 -8.56 -20.71
CA GLN A 264 -10.04 -9.11 -20.42
C GLN A 264 -11.20 -8.17 -20.81
N ASP A 265 -10.93 -6.87 -20.90
CA ASP A 265 -11.92 -5.84 -21.21
C ASP A 265 -11.83 -5.34 -22.67
N GLY A 266 -10.90 -5.86 -23.47
CA GLY A 266 -10.66 -5.39 -24.85
C GLY A 266 -10.10 -3.97 -24.92
N LEU A 267 -9.42 -3.50 -23.86
CA LEU A 267 -8.84 -2.16 -23.71
C LEU A 267 -7.32 -2.16 -23.95
N GLY A 268 -6.75 -3.30 -24.35
CA GLY A 268 -5.34 -3.58 -24.47
C GLY A 268 -4.75 -4.20 -23.19
N ALA A 269 -3.60 -4.85 -23.35
CA ALA A 269 -2.94 -5.60 -22.27
C ALA A 269 -2.75 -4.77 -20.98
N GLY A 270 -3.22 -5.34 -19.88
CA GLY A 270 -3.15 -4.77 -18.55
C GLY A 270 -3.98 -3.50 -18.37
N ASN A 271 -5.04 -3.30 -19.15
CA ASN A 271 -5.96 -2.17 -19.00
C ASN A 271 -7.35 -2.66 -18.62
N TYR A 272 -7.97 -1.96 -17.68
CA TYR A 272 -9.20 -2.42 -17.02
C TYR A 272 -10.28 -1.35 -16.97
N LEU A 273 -11.53 -1.80 -17.05
CA LEU A 273 -12.67 -1.06 -16.54
C LEU A 273 -12.58 -0.98 -14.99
N PRO A 274 -13.13 0.07 -14.35
CA PRO A 274 -13.03 0.27 -12.90
C PRO A 274 -13.38 -0.95 -12.05
N GLN A 275 -14.47 -1.64 -12.39
CA GLN A 275 -14.97 -2.82 -11.67
C GLN A 275 -14.08 -4.05 -11.83
N ASN A 276 -13.23 -4.07 -12.86
CA ASN A 276 -12.41 -5.20 -13.25
C ASN A 276 -10.93 -5.02 -12.87
N VAL A 277 -10.58 -3.88 -12.24
CA VAL A 277 -9.22 -3.64 -11.73
C VAL A 277 -8.89 -4.69 -10.66
N PRO A 278 -7.88 -5.57 -10.88
CA PRO A 278 -7.63 -6.70 -10.00
C PRO A 278 -7.07 -6.26 -8.66
N ALA A 279 -7.22 -7.11 -7.63
CA ALA A 279 -6.56 -6.93 -6.34
C ALA A 279 -5.07 -7.27 -6.45
N ASP A 280 -4.23 -6.49 -5.76
CA ASP A 280 -2.80 -6.77 -5.65
C ASP A 280 -2.56 -7.93 -4.68
N HIS A 281 -1.43 -8.62 -4.84
CA HIS A 281 -0.96 -9.54 -3.83
C HIS A 281 -0.25 -8.78 -2.69
N PRO A 282 -0.17 -9.37 -1.49
CA PRO A 282 0.51 -8.70 -0.39
C PRO A 282 1.99 -8.48 -0.72
N ASN A 283 2.50 -7.30 -0.39
CA ASN A 283 3.85 -6.83 -0.73
C ASN A 283 4.12 -6.68 -2.25
N GLY A 284 3.07 -6.42 -3.05
CA GLY A 284 3.19 -6.19 -4.48
C GLY A 284 3.98 -4.94 -4.84
N PHE A 285 4.59 -4.96 -6.03
CA PHE A 285 5.38 -3.85 -6.57
C PHE A 285 4.75 -3.23 -7.83
N CYS A 286 3.51 -3.55 -8.14
CA CYS A 286 2.77 -2.93 -9.23
C CYS A 286 2.29 -1.51 -8.88
N PHE A 287 1.81 -0.79 -9.89
CA PHE A 287 1.16 0.51 -9.75
C PHE A 287 0.14 0.70 -10.88
N THR A 288 -0.80 1.62 -10.69
CA THR A 288 -1.83 1.92 -11.68
C THR A 288 -1.63 3.29 -12.33
N VAL A 289 -2.06 3.43 -13.59
CA VAL A 289 -1.94 4.62 -14.43
C VAL A 289 -3.24 4.87 -15.20
N SER A 290 -3.55 6.13 -15.50
CA SER A 290 -4.69 6.46 -16.34
C SER A 290 -4.33 6.25 -17.81
N VAL A 291 -5.11 5.47 -18.54
CA VAL A 291 -5.01 5.45 -20.01
C VAL A 291 -5.84 6.63 -20.53
N LEU A 292 -5.17 7.62 -21.11
CA LEU A 292 -5.80 8.89 -21.47
C LEU A 292 -6.43 8.83 -22.88
N ALA A 293 -7.70 9.24 -22.99
CA ALA A 293 -8.47 9.24 -24.25
C ALA A 293 -7.82 10.09 -25.35
N ALA A 294 -7.12 11.15 -24.95
CA ALA A 294 -6.41 12.07 -25.84
C ALA A 294 -5.25 11.41 -26.61
N PHE A 295 -4.77 10.25 -26.17
CA PHE A 295 -3.59 9.58 -26.74
C PHE A 295 -3.90 8.13 -27.11
N PRO A 296 -4.82 7.90 -28.06
CA PRO A 296 -5.20 6.55 -28.47
C PRO A 296 -3.97 5.80 -29.00
N GLY A 297 -3.79 4.56 -28.53
CA GLY A 297 -2.64 3.72 -28.90
C GLY A 297 -1.34 4.03 -28.15
N ARG A 298 -1.25 5.11 -27.35
CA ARG A 298 -0.13 5.33 -26.44
C ARG A 298 -0.45 4.71 -25.09
N GLN A 299 0.37 3.74 -24.71
CA GLN A 299 0.29 3.13 -23.39
C GLN A 299 1.56 3.48 -22.62
N PHE A 300 1.39 3.93 -21.38
CA PHE A 300 2.51 4.04 -20.47
C PHE A 300 3.09 2.64 -20.27
N ALA A 301 4.32 2.38 -20.69
CA ALA A 301 4.94 1.07 -20.52
C ALA A 301 5.35 0.86 -19.05
N GLY A 302 5.13 -0.34 -18.53
CA GLY A 302 5.72 -0.74 -17.24
C GLY A 302 7.25 -0.76 -17.33
N SER A 303 7.93 -0.67 -16.19
CA SER A 303 9.40 -0.75 -16.16
C SER A 303 9.90 -2.18 -16.41
N VAL A 304 9.02 -3.17 -16.24
CA VAL A 304 9.31 -4.59 -16.42
C VAL A 304 8.28 -5.18 -17.38
N ARG A 305 8.76 -6.00 -18.32
CA ARG A 305 7.88 -6.75 -19.22
C ARG A 305 7.24 -7.91 -18.44
N PRO A 306 5.90 -8.07 -18.49
CA PRO A 306 5.24 -9.15 -17.79
C PRO A 306 5.65 -10.52 -18.34
N GLN A 307 5.76 -11.49 -17.44
CA GLN A 307 6.08 -12.90 -17.72
C GLN A 307 4.97 -13.81 -17.17
N PRO A 308 3.73 -13.74 -17.72
CA PRO A 308 2.59 -14.48 -17.19
C PRO A 308 2.87 -15.99 -17.13
N ASP A 309 3.52 -16.56 -18.14
CA ASP A 309 3.78 -18.01 -18.23
C ASP A 309 4.68 -18.55 -17.11
N LYS A 310 5.40 -17.67 -16.41
CA LYS A 310 6.27 -18.02 -15.28
C LYS A 310 5.61 -17.86 -13.92
N VAL A 311 4.33 -17.45 -13.89
CA VAL A 311 3.59 -17.25 -12.64
C VAL A 311 3.28 -18.61 -12.00
N PRO A 312 3.61 -18.81 -10.71
CA PRO A 312 3.36 -20.07 -10.02
C PRO A 312 1.88 -20.48 -10.04
N GLU A 313 1.63 -21.75 -10.34
CA GLU A 313 0.28 -22.35 -10.39
C GLU A 313 -0.52 -22.14 -9.09
N SER A 314 0.16 -22.17 -7.94
CA SER A 314 -0.47 -21.91 -6.64
C SER A 314 -1.06 -20.49 -6.54
N GLN A 315 -0.43 -19.49 -7.14
CA GLN A 315 -0.95 -18.14 -7.18
C GLN A 315 -2.12 -18.02 -8.15
N ARG A 316 -2.01 -18.62 -9.35
CA ARG A 316 -3.10 -18.65 -10.34
C ARG A 316 -4.39 -19.20 -9.73
N ARG A 317 -4.30 -20.36 -9.06
CA ARG A 317 -5.44 -20.97 -8.35
C ARG A 317 -5.99 -20.09 -7.25
N TYR A 318 -5.13 -19.47 -6.43
CA TYR A 318 -5.58 -18.60 -5.34
C TYR A 318 -6.36 -17.37 -5.86
N TYR A 319 -5.97 -16.83 -7.01
CA TYR A 319 -6.60 -15.68 -7.63
C TYR A 319 -7.68 -16.04 -8.67
N GLY A 320 -8.01 -17.33 -8.84
CA GLY A 320 -9.05 -17.78 -9.76
C GLY A 320 -8.71 -17.54 -11.23
N VAL A 321 -7.42 -17.50 -11.58
CA VAL A 321 -6.95 -17.34 -12.96
C VAL A 321 -6.70 -18.73 -13.54
N GLU A 322 -7.36 -19.05 -14.66
CA GLU A 322 -7.12 -20.31 -15.37
C GLU A 322 -5.69 -20.37 -15.93
N ALA A 323 -5.14 -21.58 -16.09
CA ALA A 323 -3.84 -21.75 -16.72
C ALA A 323 -3.90 -21.23 -18.16
N ALA A 324 -2.84 -20.53 -18.60
CA ALA A 324 -2.73 -20.20 -20.02
C ALA A 324 -2.69 -21.51 -20.81
N ALA A 325 -3.66 -21.71 -21.70
CA ALA A 325 -3.72 -22.84 -22.61
C ALA A 325 -2.55 -22.83 -23.59
#